data_AF-A0A3B8JY08-F1
#
_entry.id   AF-A0A3B8JY08-F1
#
_cell.length_a   1.000
_cell.length_b   1.000
_cell.length_c   1.000
_cell.angle_alpha   90.00
_cell.angle_beta   90.00
_cell.angle_gamma   90.00
#
_symmetry.space_group_name_H-M   'P 1'
#
loop_
_entity.id
_entity.type
_entity.pdbx_description
1 polymer ?
#
loop_
_entity_poly.entity_id
_entity_poly.type
_entity_poly.pdbx_seq_one_letter_code
_entity_poly.pdbx_strand_id
1 'polypeptide(L)'
;CLVAAILYSNEYRDIDHDSSFGIVNPSILLGRKRARFVYYLLVTSAYFLVIVMVVCDLICTWSLLTLLTLPLALKPIRVIEVTSQGKESAQLPIIDVLTARLHLQFGLLFICGIAIGLF
;
A
#
# COMPACT_ATOMS: atom_id res chain seq x y z
N CYS A 1 0.39 6.72 5.16
CA CYS A 1 0.20 6.22 3.78
C CYS A 1 -0.26 4.76 3.72
N LEU A 2 0.42 3.80 4.37
CA LEU A 2 0.05 2.38 4.28
C LEU A 2 -1.33 2.04 4.87
N VAL A 3 -1.73 2.63 5.99
CA VAL A 3 -3.09 2.42 6.55
C VAL A 3 -4.17 2.90 5.56
N ALA A 4 -3.95 4.05 4.92
CA ALA A 4 -4.84 4.53 3.87
C ALA A 4 -4.83 3.58 2.66
N ALA A 5 -3.69 2.98 2.30
CA ALA A 5 -3.63 1.95 1.26
C ALA A 5 -4.47 0.70 1.61
N ILE A 6 -4.54 0.30 2.88
CA ILE A 6 -5.39 -0.81 3.34
C ILE A 6 -6.85 -0.49 3.05
N LEU A 7 -7.35 0.63 3.59
CA LEU A 7 -8.73 1.08 3.38
C LEU A 7 -9.06 1.23 1.89
N TYR A 8 -8.16 1.87 1.15
CA TYR A 8 -8.35 2.13 -0.27
C TYR A 8 -8.34 0.84 -1.10
N SER A 9 -7.52 -0.16 -0.73
CA SER A 9 -7.52 -1.45 -1.41
C SER A 9 -8.81 -2.25 -1.16
N ASN A 10 -9.42 -2.09 0.01
CA ASN A 10 -10.75 -2.64 0.31
C ASN A 10 -11.82 -2.00 -0.61
N GLU A 11 -11.86 -0.67 -0.68
CA GLU A 11 -12.75 0.04 -1.60
C GLU A 11 -12.51 -0.34 -3.07
N TYR A 12 -11.25 -0.58 -3.46
CA TYR A 12 -10.87 -0.97 -4.81
C TYR A 12 -11.39 -2.37 -5.19
N ARG A 13 -11.34 -3.32 -4.23
CA ARG A 13 -11.88 -4.67 -4.41
C ARG A 13 -13.39 -4.60 -4.68
N ASP A 14 -14.08 -3.74 -3.93
CA ASP A 14 -15.54 -3.72 -3.88
C ASP A 14 -16.18 -2.81 -4.95
N ILE A 15 -15.40 -2.18 -5.85
CA ILE A 15 -15.88 -1.29 -6.93
C ILE A 15 -17.10 -1.85 -7.68
N ASP A 16 -17.03 -3.08 -8.19
CA ASP A 16 -18.10 -3.64 -9.03
C ASP A 16 -19.36 -3.96 -8.19
N HIS A 17 -19.15 -4.41 -6.94
CA HIS A 17 -20.22 -4.72 -6.01
C HIS A 17 -20.94 -3.43 -5.58
N ASP A 18 -20.20 -2.47 -5.02
CA ASP A 18 -20.71 -1.21 -4.49
C ASP A 18 -21.36 -0.35 -5.57
N SER A 19 -20.80 -0.34 -6.78
CA SER A 19 -21.39 0.38 -7.93
C SER A 19 -22.75 -0.19 -8.32
N SER A 20 -23.01 -1.49 -8.11
CA SER A 20 -24.31 -2.10 -8.42
C SER A 20 -25.41 -1.67 -7.43
N PHE A 21 -25.03 -1.24 -6.23
CA PHE A 21 -25.92 -0.70 -5.20
C PHE A 21 -26.00 0.84 -5.19
N GLY A 22 -25.35 1.52 -6.14
CA GLY A 22 -25.36 2.99 -6.24
C GLY A 22 -24.51 3.69 -5.18
N ILE A 23 -23.61 2.98 -4.50
CA ILE A 23 -22.65 3.59 -3.57
C ILE A 23 -21.59 4.35 -4.37
N VAL A 24 -21.24 5.56 -3.92
CA VAL A 24 -20.20 6.38 -4.54
C VAL A 24 -19.02 6.50 -3.58
N ASN A 25 -17.90 5.90 -3.95
CA ASN A 25 -16.63 6.03 -3.25
C ASN A 25 -15.54 6.59 -4.21
N PRO A 26 -14.38 7.04 -3.70
CA PRO A 26 -13.32 7.61 -4.53
C PRO A 26 -12.86 6.66 -5.64
N SER A 27 -12.78 5.36 -5.35
CA SER A 27 -12.37 4.32 -6.29
C SER A 27 -13.33 4.16 -7.47
N ILE A 28 -14.65 4.28 -7.23
CA ILE A 28 -15.71 4.27 -8.24
C ILE A 28 -15.65 5.55 -9.07
N LEU A 29 -15.54 6.72 -8.44
CA LEU A 29 -15.49 8.02 -9.13
C LEU A 29 -14.28 8.13 -10.08
N LEU A 30 -13.14 7.59 -9.65
CA LEU A 30 -11.91 7.59 -10.44
C LEU A 30 -11.92 6.53 -11.57
N GLY A 31 -12.66 5.44 -11.36
CA GLY A 31 -12.62 4.24 -12.19
C GLY A 31 -11.36 3.40 -11.97
N ARG A 32 -11.45 2.09 -12.24
CA ARG A 32 -10.39 1.09 -11.94
C ARG A 32 -8.98 1.50 -12.37
N LYS A 33 -8.82 2.08 -13.55
CA LYS A 33 -7.50 2.51 -14.08
C LYS A 33 -6.85 3.61 -13.23
N ARG A 34 -7.59 4.66 -12.88
CA ARG A 34 -7.05 5.77 -12.06
C ARG A 34 -6.97 5.38 -10.59
N ALA A 35 -7.92 4.59 -10.11
CA ALA A 35 -7.92 4.12 -8.74
C ALA A 35 -6.65 3.30 -8.42
N ARG A 36 -6.17 2.50 -9.39
CA ARG A 36 -4.87 1.81 -9.27
C ARG A 36 -3.69 2.76 -9.02
N PHE A 37 -3.64 3.91 -9.70
CA PHE A 37 -2.55 4.88 -9.51
C PHE A 37 -2.55 5.47 -8.10
N VAL A 38 -3.73 5.74 -7.53
CA VAL A 38 -3.85 6.22 -6.14
C VAL A 38 -3.31 5.18 -5.17
N TYR A 39 -3.65 3.90 -5.36
CA TYR A 39 -3.09 2.83 -4.54
C TYR A 39 -1.56 2.77 -4.64
N TYR A 40 -0.99 2.88 -5.86
CA TYR A 40 0.46 2.90 -6.04
C TYR A 40 1.11 4.08 -5.33
N LEU A 41 0.53 5.27 -5.45
CA LEU A 41 1.02 6.46 -4.78
C LEU A 41 0.98 6.29 -3.25
N LEU A 42 -0.08 5.69 -2.70
CA LEU A 42 -0.16 5.43 -1.26
C LEU A 42 0.91 4.44 -0.77
N VAL A 43 1.22 3.40 -1.55
CA VAL A 43 2.26 2.44 -1.19
C VAL A 43 3.65 3.05 -1.37
N THR A 44 3.96 3.64 -2.53
CA THR A 44 5.30 4.18 -2.82
C THR A 44 5.65 5.38 -1.97
N SER A 45 4.68 6.24 -1.65
CA SER A 45 4.89 7.39 -0.76
C SER A 45 5.35 6.99 0.64
N ALA A 46 4.94 5.81 1.15
CA ALA A 46 5.40 5.33 2.45
C ALA A 46 6.93 5.13 2.47
N TYR A 47 7.49 4.53 1.42
CA TYR A 47 8.92 4.32 1.26
C TYR A 47 9.65 5.63 0.99
N PHE A 48 9.09 6.45 0.10
CA PHE A 48 9.67 7.76 -0.23
C PHE A 48 9.78 8.65 1.00
N LEU A 49 8.76 8.69 1.86
CA LEU A 49 8.80 9.48 3.09
C LEU A 49 9.89 9.02 4.05
N VAL A 50 10.12 7.72 4.21
CA VAL A 50 11.25 7.23 5.03
C VAL A 50 12.58 7.71 4.48
N ILE A 51 12.77 7.61 3.16
CA ILE A 51 14.01 8.09 2.52
C ILE A 51 14.19 9.59 2.75
N VAL A 52 13.14 10.40 2.55
CA VAL A 52 13.19 11.84 2.79
C VAL A 52 13.49 12.15 4.25
N MET A 53 12.84 11.48 5.20
CA MET A 53 13.09 11.68 6.63
C MET A 53 14.53 11.36 7.02
N VAL A 54 15.14 10.31 6.43
CA VAL A 54 16.56 9.99 6.66
C VAL A 54 17.48 11.03 6.04
N VAL A 55 17.23 11.47 4.79
CA VAL A 55 18.05 12.49 4.12
C VAL A 55 17.96 13.85 4.79
N CYS A 56 16.83 14.17 5.42
CA CYS A 56 16.62 15.38 6.20
C CYS A 56 17.07 15.26 7.66
N ASP A 57 17.77 14.19 8.04
CA ASP A 57 18.23 13.90 9.41
C ASP A 57 17.11 13.94 10.48
N LEU A 58 15.86 13.64 10.08
CA LEU A 58 14.70 13.59 10.99
C LEU A 58 14.61 12.26 11.75
N ILE A 59 15.15 11.18 11.17
CA ILE A 59 15.19 9.84 11.75
C ILE A 59 16.54 9.17 11.44
N CYS A 60 16.92 8.17 12.24
CA CYS A 60 18.18 7.45 12.05
C CYS A 60 18.23 6.68 10.71
N THR A 61 19.41 6.60 10.09
CA THR A 61 19.70 5.85 8.86
C THR A 61 19.27 4.39 8.90
N TRP A 62 19.28 3.75 10.07
CA TRP A 62 18.80 2.37 10.27
C TRP A 62 17.30 2.20 9.94
N SER A 63 16.52 3.28 9.90
CA SER A 63 15.11 3.25 9.46
C SER A 63 14.95 2.82 7.99
N LEU A 64 16.02 2.90 7.18
CA LEU A 64 16.05 2.38 5.81
C LEU A 64 15.89 0.84 5.74
N LEU A 65 15.99 0.12 6.85
CA LEU A 65 15.65 -1.31 6.92
C LEU A 65 14.23 -1.60 6.42
N THR A 66 13.31 -0.64 6.55
CA THR A 66 11.95 -0.75 5.99
C THR A 66 11.93 -1.05 4.49
N LEU A 67 12.95 -0.62 3.73
CA LEU A 67 13.07 -0.87 2.30
C LEU A 67 13.19 -2.37 1.96
N LEU A 68 13.60 -3.21 2.91
CA LEU A 68 13.61 -4.67 2.74
C LEU A 68 12.20 -5.25 2.51
N THR A 69 11.14 -4.50 2.83
CA THR A 69 9.76 -4.88 2.52
C THR A 69 9.35 -4.59 1.07
N LEU A 70 10.16 -3.91 0.26
CA LEU A 70 9.83 -3.58 -1.14
C LEU A 70 9.43 -4.80 -1.99
N PRO A 71 10.12 -5.96 -1.93
CA PRO A 71 9.70 -7.15 -2.68
C PRO A 71 8.32 -7.66 -2.25
N LEU A 72 7.93 -7.43 -1.00
CA LEU A 72 6.63 -7.83 -0.46
C LEU A 72 5.51 -6.93 -0.98
N ALA A 73 5.79 -5.64 -1.19
CA ALA A 73 4.86 -4.69 -1.79
C ALA A 73 4.48 -5.04 -3.24
N LEU A 74 5.33 -5.78 -3.96
CA LEU A 74 5.06 -6.21 -5.34
C LEU A 74 3.83 -7.12 -5.44
N LYS A 75 3.52 -7.90 -4.39
CA LYS A 75 2.36 -8.82 -4.40
C LYS A 75 1.04 -8.05 -4.55
N PRO A 76 0.65 -7.16 -3.62
CA PRO A 76 -0.62 -6.44 -3.76
C PRO A 76 -0.61 -5.48 -4.97
N ILE A 77 0.54 -4.90 -5.34
CA ILE A 77 0.68 -4.08 -6.55
C ILE A 77 0.31 -4.87 -7.81
N ARG A 78 0.79 -6.12 -7.94
CA ARG A 78 0.50 -7.00 -9.07
C ARG A 78 -0.96 -7.45 -9.10
N VAL A 79 -1.58 -7.68 -7.95
CA VAL A 79 -3.02 -8.00 -7.88
C VAL A 79 -3.83 -6.86 -8.49
N ILE A 80 -3.59 -5.62 -8.03
CA ILE A 80 -4.29 -4.44 -8.54
C ILE A 80 -3.96 -4.16 -10.02
N GLU A 81 -2.71 -4.39 -10.46
CA GLU A 81 -2.31 -4.34 -11.86
C GLU A 81 -3.21 -5.22 -12.73
N VAL A 82 -3.24 -6.53 -12.42
CA VAL A 82 -3.96 -7.53 -13.19
C VAL A 82 -5.45 -7.22 -13.21
N THR A 83 -6.02 -6.86 -12.05
CA THR A 83 -7.43 -6.47 -11.94
C THR A 83 -7.76 -5.21 -12.73
N SER A 84 -6.86 -4.21 -12.76
CA SER A 84 -7.09 -2.99 -13.54
C SER A 84 -7.15 -3.22 -15.07
N GLN A 85 -6.60 -4.33 -15.54
CA GLN A 85 -6.61 -4.74 -16.94
C GLN A 85 -7.87 -5.57 -17.31
N GLY A 86 -8.83 -5.70 -16.39
CA GLY A 86 -10.06 -6.47 -16.60
C GLY A 86 -9.90 -7.98 -16.42
N LYS A 87 -8.77 -8.44 -15.87
CA LYS A 87 -8.55 -9.85 -15.53
C LYS A 87 -8.89 -10.08 -14.05
N GLU A 88 -9.60 -11.15 -13.74
CA GLU A 88 -9.79 -11.52 -12.34
C GLU A 88 -8.47 -12.02 -11.73
N SER A 89 -8.18 -11.55 -10.52
CA SER A 89 -7.09 -12.06 -9.70
C SER A 89 -7.69 -12.83 -8.53
N ALA A 90 -7.30 -14.08 -8.36
CA ALA A 90 -7.75 -14.92 -7.24
C ALA A 90 -7.39 -14.34 -5.85
N GLN A 91 -6.47 -13.37 -5.80
CA GLN A 91 -6.04 -12.71 -4.57
C GLN A 91 -6.72 -11.36 -4.34
N LEU A 92 -7.54 -10.87 -5.28
CA LEU A 92 -8.29 -9.63 -5.10
C LEU A 92 -9.19 -9.65 -3.86
N PRO A 93 -9.86 -10.77 -3.49
CA PRO A 93 -10.71 -10.82 -2.30
C PRO A 93 -9.99 -10.49 -0.99
N ILE A 94 -8.67 -10.70 -0.94
CA ILE A 94 -7.82 -10.57 0.26
C ILE A 94 -6.78 -9.43 0.12
N ILE A 95 -6.99 -8.49 -0.80
CA ILE A 95 -6.01 -7.46 -1.12
C ILE A 95 -5.73 -6.51 0.06
N ASP A 96 -6.75 -6.21 0.85
CA ASP A 96 -6.69 -5.46 2.10
C ASP A 96 -5.82 -6.19 3.13
N VAL A 97 -6.00 -7.51 3.26
CA VAL A 97 -5.18 -8.36 4.14
C VAL A 97 -3.72 -8.39 3.69
N LEU A 98 -3.46 -8.50 2.38
CA LEU A 98 -2.10 -8.43 1.84
C LEU A 98 -1.43 -7.08 2.15
N THR A 99 -2.18 -5.99 2.00
CA THR A 99 -1.71 -4.63 2.29
C THR A 99 -1.50 -4.42 3.80
N ALA A 100 -2.35 -5.01 4.65
CA ALA A 100 -2.20 -4.98 6.10
C ALA A 100 -0.96 -5.75 6.57
N ARG A 101 -0.68 -6.92 5.97
CA ARG A 101 0.55 -7.67 6.24
C ARG A 101 1.79 -6.88 5.85
N LEU A 102 1.76 -6.20 4.71
CA LEU A 102 2.83 -5.29 4.30
C LEU A 102 3.03 -4.18 5.33
N HIS A 103 1.95 -3.54 5.79
CA HIS A 103 2.00 -2.51 6.81
C HIS A 103 2.64 -3.01 8.13
N LEU A 104 2.25 -4.19 8.60
CA LEU A 104 2.82 -4.78 9.81
C LEU A 104 4.32 -5.06 9.66
N GLN A 105 4.74 -5.66 8.55
CA GLN A 105 6.15 -5.95 8.29
C GLN A 105 6.98 -4.68 8.15
N PHE A 106 6.43 -3.67 7.47
CA PHE A 106 7.05 -2.36 7.36
C PHE A 106 7.22 -1.71 8.74
N GLY A 107 6.16 -1.68 9.55
CA GLY A 107 6.19 -1.11 10.89
C GLY A 107 7.17 -1.82 11.81
N LEU A 108 7.24 -3.16 11.75
CA LEU A 108 8.18 -3.94 12.54
C LEU A 108 9.64 -3.59 12.20
N LEU A 109 10.00 -3.56 10.91
CA LEU A 109 11.35 -3.17 10.49
C LEU A 109 11.66 -1.71 10.80
N PHE A 110 10.66 -0.83 10.74
CA PHE A 110 10.82 0.57 11.13
C PHE A 110 11.18 0.70 12.62
N ILE A 111 10.42 0.04 13.49
CA ILE A 111 10.68 0.02 14.94
C ILE A 111 12.07 -0.57 15.23
N CYS A 112 12.42 -1.69 14.59
CA CYS A 112 13.75 -2.28 14.74
C CYS A 112 14.86 -1.33 14.29
N GLY A 113 14.68 -0.63 13.16
CA GLY A 113 15.62 0.36 12.66
C GLY A 113 15.83 1.51 13.64
N ILE A 114 14.75 2.07 14.19
CA ILE A 114 14.84 3.11 15.21
C ILE A 114 15.53 2.58 16.47
N ALA A 115 15.16 1.38 16.94
CA ALA A 115 15.75 0.78 18.13
C ALA A 115 17.27 0.55 17.99
N ILE A 116 17.73 0.07 16.83
CA ILE A 116 19.17 -0.10 16.56
C ILE A 116 19.89 1.26 16.55
N GLY A 117 19.25 2.30 16.00
CA GLY A 117 19.82 3.64 15.95
C GLY A 117 19.88 4.39 17.28
N LEU A 118 19.28 3.86 18.35
CA LEU A 118 19.34 4.44 19.69
C LEU A 118 20.58 4.00 20.48
N PHE A 119 21.24 2.92 20.07
CA PHE A 119 22.47 2.40 20.69
C PHE A 119 23.71 2.88 19.92
#